data_AF-A0A1H6BZ51-F1
#
_entry.id   AF-A0A1H6BZ51-F1
#
_cell.length_a   1.000
_cell.length_b   1.000
_cell.length_c   1.000
_cell.angle_alpha   90.00
_cell.angle_beta   90.00
_cell.angle_gamma   90.00
#
_symmetry.space_group_name_H-M   'P 1'
#
loop_
_entity.id
_entity.type
_entity.pdbx_description
1 polymer ?
#
loop_
_entity_poly.entity_id
_entity_poly.type
_entity_poly.pdbx_seq_one_letter_code
_entity_poly.pdbx_strand_id
1 'polypeptide(L)'
;MSRKHLRTAAIALCLATPGLLASGLLSGCRSGCVSRESSEYPSPDGKIKAVLYEKECGDPSAATTTIALLQPGAVFSPDKIEESEIVYAADSNHGDAGTDAKGMLKMTVKWSDAEHLVVVTAPSARNFVLKMQHGPTQISYTLPLMN
;
A
#
# COMPACT_ATOMS: atom_id res chain seq x y z
N MET A 1 43.32 16.82 -9.52
CA MET A 1 42.28 16.65 -10.56
C MET A 1 41.59 15.30 -10.31
N SER A 2 40.33 15.35 -9.90
CA SER A 2 39.62 14.25 -9.24
C SER A 2 38.96 13.27 -10.23
N ARG A 3 38.92 12.00 -9.83
CA ARG A 3 38.51 10.81 -10.58
C ARG A 3 37.03 10.87 -10.95
N LYS A 4 36.72 10.82 -12.26
CA LYS A 4 35.37 10.50 -12.75
C LYS A 4 35.23 8.98 -12.83
N HIS A 5 34.69 8.35 -11.78
CA HIS A 5 34.20 6.97 -11.85
C HIS A 5 32.81 6.98 -12.50
N LEU A 6 32.79 6.90 -13.83
CA LEU A 6 31.56 6.65 -14.58
C LEU A 6 31.27 5.15 -14.45
N ARG A 7 30.29 4.81 -13.60
CA ARG A 7 29.74 3.45 -13.50
C ARG A 7 28.96 3.17 -14.79
N THR A 8 29.54 2.39 -15.68
CA THR A 8 28.89 1.90 -16.90
C THR A 8 27.68 1.08 -16.48
N ALA A 9 26.49 1.56 -16.82
CA ALA A 9 25.24 0.83 -16.69
C ALA A 9 25.32 -0.45 -17.53
N ALA A 10 25.05 -1.60 -16.90
CA ALA A 10 24.82 -2.84 -17.61
C ALA A 10 23.48 -2.73 -18.35
N ILE A 11 23.54 -2.32 -19.62
CA ILE A 11 22.41 -2.41 -20.54
C ILE A 11 22.28 -3.88 -20.90
N ALA A 12 21.31 -4.56 -20.30
CA ALA A 12 20.92 -5.91 -20.69
C ALA A 12 20.25 -5.83 -22.07
N LEU A 13 21.05 -6.07 -23.11
CA LEU A 13 20.64 -6.11 -24.50
C LEU A 13 19.90 -7.43 -24.76
N CYS A 14 18.57 -7.38 -24.88
CA CYS A 14 17.77 -8.53 -25.34
C CYS A 14 18.09 -8.81 -26.81
N LEU A 15 18.99 -9.77 -27.04
CA LEU A 15 19.31 -10.29 -28.36
C LEU A 15 18.13 -11.12 -28.89
N ALA A 16 17.47 -10.63 -29.93
CA ALA A 16 16.47 -11.38 -30.69
C ALA A 16 17.17 -12.18 -31.79
N THR A 17 17.31 -13.49 -31.60
CA THR A 17 17.70 -14.44 -32.67
C THR A 17 16.43 -14.98 -33.35
N PRO A 18 16.32 -14.93 -34.69
CA PRO A 18 15.17 -15.48 -35.40
C PRO A 18 15.38 -16.97 -35.68
N GLY A 19 14.63 -17.85 -35.01
CA GLY A 19 14.66 -19.29 -35.28
C GLY A 19 13.64 -20.11 -34.48
N LEU A 20 12.58 -20.55 -35.17
CA LEU A 20 11.67 -21.69 -34.95
C LEU A 20 11.41 -22.26 -33.53
N LEU A 21 10.10 -22.30 -33.20
CA LEU A 21 9.38 -23.26 -32.33
C LEU A 21 9.80 -23.38 -30.85
N ALA A 22 9.04 -22.73 -29.96
CA ALA A 22 8.43 -23.36 -28.78
C ALA A 22 7.56 -22.36 -28.01
N SER A 23 6.40 -22.84 -27.58
CA SER A 23 5.38 -22.17 -26.78
C SER A 23 5.90 -21.50 -25.51
N GLY A 24 5.27 -20.38 -25.17
CA GLY A 24 5.03 -19.93 -23.79
C GLY A 24 6.26 -19.56 -22.99
N LEU A 25 6.38 -18.26 -22.67
CA LEU A 25 6.97 -17.67 -21.46
C LEU A 25 7.35 -16.21 -21.75
N LEU A 26 6.40 -15.41 -22.22
CA LEU A 26 6.40 -14.00 -21.82
C LEU A 26 5.79 -13.94 -20.42
N SER A 27 6.51 -14.50 -19.46
CA SER A 27 6.42 -14.09 -18.06
C SER A 27 6.89 -12.65 -18.04
N GLY A 28 5.99 -11.74 -18.41
CA GLY A 28 6.21 -10.32 -18.21
C GLY A 28 6.65 -10.15 -16.77
N CYS A 29 7.73 -9.41 -16.55
CA CYS A 29 8.24 -9.09 -15.23
C CYS A 29 7.09 -8.50 -14.40
N ARG A 30 6.35 -9.33 -13.67
CA ARG A 30 5.43 -8.87 -12.65
C ARG A 30 6.34 -8.40 -11.53
N SER A 31 6.57 -7.10 -11.48
CA SER A 31 6.95 -6.44 -10.23
C SER A 31 5.77 -6.64 -9.28
N GLY A 32 5.71 -7.82 -8.65
CA GLY A 32 4.67 -8.13 -7.69
C GLY A 32 4.77 -7.10 -6.57
N CYS A 33 3.67 -6.44 -6.25
CA CYS A 33 3.62 -5.65 -5.03
C CYS A 33 3.67 -6.61 -3.86
N VAL A 34 4.58 -6.35 -2.93
CA VAL A 34 4.67 -7.11 -1.68
C VAL A 34 4.08 -6.26 -0.57
N SER A 35 3.59 -6.95 0.45
CA SER A 35 3.27 -6.35 1.74
C SER A 35 4.11 -7.05 2.78
N ARG A 36 4.83 -6.29 3.60
CA ARG A 36 5.62 -6.84 4.70
C ARG A 36 4.79 -6.97 5.98
N GLU A 37 3.79 -6.11 6.14
CA GLU A 37 3.02 -5.95 7.37
C GLU A 37 1.57 -5.70 7.04
N SER A 38 0.68 -6.39 7.76
CA SER A 38 -0.76 -6.15 7.67
C SER A 38 -1.44 -6.35 9.02
N SER A 39 -2.59 -5.72 9.19
CA SER A 39 -3.45 -5.85 10.36
C SER A 39 -4.91 -5.73 9.93
N GLU A 40 -5.75 -6.65 10.40
CA GLU A 40 -7.17 -6.68 10.06
C GLU A 40 -8.02 -6.16 11.22
N TYR A 41 -9.04 -5.38 10.88
CA TYR A 41 -9.99 -4.76 11.80
C TYR A 41 -11.40 -5.10 11.32
N PRO A 42 -12.01 -6.19 11.79
CA PRO A 42 -13.38 -6.52 11.43
C PRO A 42 -14.34 -5.46 11.97
N SER A 43 -15.36 -5.13 11.17
CA SER A 43 -16.49 -4.31 11.63
C SER A 43 -17.25 -5.04 12.74
N PRO A 44 -17.93 -4.31 13.65
CA PRO A 44 -18.69 -4.89 14.75
C PRO A 44 -19.75 -5.92 14.34
N ASP A 45 -20.36 -5.77 13.16
CA ASP A 45 -21.35 -6.71 12.64
C ASP A 45 -20.74 -7.82 11.75
N GLY A 46 -19.43 -7.77 11.51
CA GLY A 46 -18.69 -8.76 10.75
C GLY A 46 -18.97 -8.74 9.24
N LYS A 47 -19.63 -7.71 8.69
CA LYS A 47 -19.98 -7.67 7.25
C LYS A 47 -18.90 -7.09 6.35
N ILE A 48 -17.88 -6.47 6.92
CA ILE A 48 -16.74 -5.90 6.22
C ILE A 48 -15.54 -5.87 7.16
N LYS A 49 -14.32 -5.86 6.63
CA LYS A 49 -13.11 -5.63 7.43
C LYS A 49 -12.26 -4.54 6.80
N ALA A 50 -11.64 -3.71 7.63
CA ALA A 50 -10.56 -2.85 7.19
C ALA A 50 -9.23 -3.61 7.32
N VAL A 51 -8.39 -3.56 6.29
CA VAL A 51 -7.04 -4.11 6.33
C VAL A 51 -6.06 -2.96 6.16
N LEU A 52 -5.28 -2.70 7.21
CA LEU A 52 -4.14 -1.78 7.18
C LEU A 52 -2.90 -2.55 6.76
N TYR A 53 -2.18 -2.08 5.76
CA TYR A 53 -0.98 -2.76 5.29
C TYR A 53 0.02 -1.82 4.63
N GLU A 54 1.29 -2.23 4.62
CA GLU A 54 2.31 -1.60 3.78
C GLU A 54 2.20 -2.15 2.35
N LYS A 55 2.27 -1.28 1.34
CA LYS A 55 2.35 -1.67 -0.07
C LYS A 55 3.67 -1.16 -0.66
N GLU A 56 4.52 -2.10 -1.08
CA GLU A 56 5.80 -1.82 -1.75
C GLU A 56 5.78 -2.46 -3.15
N CYS A 57 5.87 -1.65 -4.20
CA CYS A 57 5.87 -2.12 -5.59
C CYS A 57 7.21 -1.79 -6.27
N GLY A 58 8.28 -2.49 -5.87
CA GLY A 58 9.58 -2.47 -6.53
C GLY A 58 10.59 -1.42 -6.03
N ASP A 59 10.14 -0.34 -5.38
CA ASP A 59 11.00 0.65 -4.72
C ASP A 59 10.61 0.78 -3.24
N PRO A 60 11.46 0.35 -2.29
CA PRO A 60 11.20 0.49 -0.85
C PRO A 60 10.98 1.93 -0.40
N SER A 61 11.58 2.90 -1.08
CA SER A 61 11.40 4.33 -0.75
C SER A 61 10.04 4.87 -1.18
N ALA A 62 9.29 4.11 -1.98
CA ALA A 62 7.93 4.42 -2.42
C ALA A 62 6.87 3.58 -1.69
N ALA A 63 7.23 2.95 -0.56
CA ALA A 63 6.27 2.19 0.23
C ALA A 63 5.16 3.11 0.78
N THR A 64 3.91 2.66 0.65
CA THR A 64 2.75 3.38 1.18
C THR A 64 2.10 2.60 2.31
N THR A 65 1.59 3.31 3.31
CA THR A 65 0.63 2.76 4.26
C THR A 65 -0.76 2.88 3.67
N THR A 66 -1.44 1.75 3.53
CA THR A 66 -2.68 1.62 2.76
C THR A 66 -3.77 0.99 3.62
N ILE A 67 -5.01 1.44 3.47
CA ILE A 67 -6.21 0.80 4.04
C ILE A 67 -7.13 0.38 2.90
N ALA A 68 -7.47 -0.90 2.88
CA ALA A 68 -8.51 -1.46 2.01
C ALA A 68 -9.70 -1.95 2.84
N LEU A 69 -10.90 -1.82 2.29
CA LEU A 69 -12.11 -2.41 2.85
C LEU A 69 -12.51 -3.65 2.05
N LEU A 70 -12.55 -4.79 2.74
CA LEU A 70 -12.75 -6.10 2.11
C LEU A 70 -13.96 -6.81 2.69
N GLN A 71 -14.57 -7.65 1.86
CA GLN A 71 -15.61 -8.58 2.28
C GLN A 71 -15.13 -9.52 3.39
N PRO A 72 -16.02 -10.00 4.27
CA PRO A 72 -15.65 -10.89 5.34
C PRO A 72 -15.22 -12.23 4.76
N GLY A 73 -14.11 -12.77 5.27
CA GLY A 73 -13.51 -14.00 4.75
C GLY A 73 -12.69 -13.84 3.46
N ALA A 74 -12.63 -12.64 2.85
CA ALA A 74 -11.69 -12.39 1.76
C ALA A 74 -10.26 -12.60 2.27
N VAL A 75 -9.49 -13.42 1.54
CA VAL A 75 -8.07 -13.65 1.84
C VAL A 75 -7.30 -12.42 1.37
N PHE A 76 -6.63 -11.74 2.30
CA PHE A 76 -5.81 -10.58 1.97
C PHE A 76 -4.63 -10.99 1.08
N SER A 77 -4.49 -10.31 -0.07
CA SER A 77 -3.39 -10.47 -1.02
C SER A 77 -3.12 -9.10 -1.63
N PRO A 78 -2.00 -8.43 -1.31
CA PRO A 78 -1.77 -7.01 -1.65
C PRO A 78 -1.73 -6.72 -3.15
N ASP A 79 -1.45 -7.73 -3.97
CA ASP A 79 -1.45 -7.71 -5.44
C ASP A 79 -2.83 -7.93 -6.07
N LYS A 80 -3.83 -8.32 -5.28
CA LYS A 80 -5.21 -8.60 -5.73
C LYS A 80 -6.24 -7.64 -5.12
N ILE A 81 -5.79 -6.64 -4.37
CA ILE A 81 -6.67 -5.58 -3.87
C ILE A 81 -7.02 -4.67 -5.04
N GLU A 82 -8.31 -4.55 -5.32
CA GLU A 82 -8.82 -3.66 -6.36
C GLU A 82 -8.73 -2.20 -5.91
N GLU A 83 -8.50 -1.27 -6.83
CA GLU A 83 -8.41 0.16 -6.49
C GLU A 83 -9.71 0.72 -5.87
N SER A 84 -10.85 0.11 -6.17
CA SER A 84 -12.15 0.44 -5.58
C SER A 84 -12.21 0.13 -4.08
N GLU A 85 -11.50 -0.90 -3.63
CA GLU A 85 -11.42 -1.37 -2.23
C GLU A 85 -10.50 -0.48 -1.38
N ILE A 86 -9.53 0.20 -2.00
CA ILE A 86 -8.59 1.08 -1.30
C ILE A 86 -9.28 2.38 -0.89
N VAL A 87 -9.34 2.66 0.41
CA VAL A 87 -9.94 3.89 0.96
C VAL A 87 -8.90 4.90 1.44
N TYR A 88 -7.69 4.44 1.77
CA TYR A 88 -6.60 5.28 2.21
C TYR A 88 -5.28 4.79 1.61
N ALA A 89 -4.42 5.70 1.14
CA ALA A 89 -3.04 5.41 0.79
C ALA A 89 -2.20 6.66 0.99
N ALA A 90 -1.14 6.57 1.78
CA ALA A 90 -0.24 7.68 2.07
C ALA A 90 1.17 7.21 2.37
N ASP A 91 2.15 8.11 2.28
CA ASP A 91 3.51 7.88 2.76
C ASP A 91 3.92 8.90 3.84
N SER A 92 5.13 8.72 4.36
CA SER A 92 5.70 9.56 5.41
C SER A 92 6.03 10.99 4.98
N ASN A 93 5.72 11.40 3.74
CA ASN A 93 6.15 12.66 3.16
C ASN A 93 7.65 12.91 3.37
N HIS A 94 8.48 12.02 2.83
CA HIS A 94 9.95 12.07 2.98
C HIS A 94 10.45 12.04 4.44
N GLY A 95 9.66 11.45 5.35
CA GLY A 95 9.99 11.33 6.77
C GLY A 95 9.38 12.41 7.68
N ASP A 96 8.65 13.38 7.13
CA ASP A 96 7.98 14.43 7.90
C ASP A 96 6.83 13.90 8.77
N ALA A 97 6.18 12.83 8.33
CA ALA A 97 5.20 12.08 9.12
C ALA A 97 5.87 10.90 9.81
N GLY A 98 5.70 10.82 11.13
CA GLY A 98 6.28 9.76 11.94
C GLY A 98 5.76 8.37 11.54
N THR A 99 6.68 7.42 11.49
CA THR A 99 6.40 5.99 11.26
C THR A 99 6.53 5.18 12.56
N ASP A 100 5.88 4.03 12.61
CA ASP A 100 6.04 3.05 13.68
C ASP A 100 7.34 2.24 13.51
N ALA A 101 7.59 1.28 14.43
CA ALA A 101 8.79 0.44 14.40
C ALA A 101 8.88 -0.45 13.14
N LYS A 102 7.79 -0.58 12.38
CA LYS A 102 7.67 -1.39 11.17
C LYS A 102 7.79 -0.57 9.90
N GLY A 103 7.93 0.75 10.01
CA GLY A 103 8.05 1.66 8.87
C GLY A 103 6.72 2.15 8.29
N MET A 104 5.58 1.69 8.82
CA MET A 104 4.27 2.22 8.42
C MET A 104 4.03 3.56 9.10
N LEU A 105 3.18 4.42 8.51
CA LEU A 105 2.69 5.62 9.19
C LEU A 105 2.15 5.26 10.58
N LYS A 106 2.38 6.12 11.58
CA LYS A 106 1.72 5.95 12.88
C LYS A 106 0.23 6.18 12.70
N MET A 107 -0.56 5.12 12.81
CA MET A 107 -2.01 5.17 12.64
C MET A 107 -2.74 4.38 13.71
N THR A 108 -3.99 4.78 13.98
CA THR A 108 -4.96 3.95 14.68
C THR A 108 -6.16 3.75 13.78
N VAL A 109 -6.59 2.50 13.61
CA VAL A 109 -7.79 2.15 12.85
C VAL A 109 -8.78 1.52 13.81
N LYS A 110 -10.00 2.05 13.86
CA LYS A 110 -11.08 1.50 14.70
C LYS A 110 -12.44 1.71 14.06
N TRP A 111 -13.35 0.79 14.32
CA TRP A 111 -14.77 0.99 14.02
C TRP A 111 -15.43 1.72 15.20
N SER A 112 -16.20 2.77 14.94
CA SER A 112 -17.07 3.38 15.96
C SER A 112 -18.43 2.69 16.02
N ASP A 113 -18.89 2.16 14.89
CA ASP A 113 -20.07 1.30 14.76
C ASP A 113 -19.93 0.42 13.50
N ALA A 114 -21.00 -0.27 13.09
CA ALA A 114 -20.98 -1.20 11.95
C ALA A 114 -20.65 -0.53 10.61
N GLU A 115 -20.93 0.76 10.45
CA GLU A 115 -20.81 1.48 9.17
C GLU A 115 -19.84 2.68 9.24
N HIS A 116 -19.22 2.92 10.39
CA HIS A 116 -18.29 4.04 10.56
C HIS A 116 -16.89 3.59 10.97
N LEU A 117 -15.93 3.80 10.06
CA LEU A 117 -14.51 3.61 10.31
C LEU A 117 -13.86 4.94 10.70
N VAL A 118 -13.14 4.94 11.82
CA VAL A 118 -12.34 6.08 12.29
C VAL A 118 -10.86 5.74 12.14
N VAL A 119 -10.15 6.59 11.40
CA VAL A 119 -8.71 6.51 11.18
C VAL A 119 -8.05 7.73 11.82
N VAL A 120 -7.15 7.48 12.78
CA VAL A 120 -6.24 8.49 13.30
C VAL A 120 -4.94 8.39 12.50
N THR A 121 -4.52 9.45 11.83
CA THR A 121 -3.32 9.46 10.99
C THR A 121 -2.40 10.64 11.31
N ALA A 122 -1.13 10.54 10.90
CA ALA A 122 -0.14 11.57 11.10
C ALA A 122 -0.48 12.85 10.30
N PRO A 123 -0.38 14.05 10.89
CA PRO A 123 -0.78 15.31 10.24
C PRO A 123 0.03 15.65 8.99
N SER A 124 1.30 15.25 8.94
CA SER A 124 2.20 15.54 7.83
C SER A 124 2.23 14.44 6.76
N ALA A 125 1.34 13.45 6.82
CA ALA A 125 1.32 12.36 5.85
C ALA A 125 0.91 12.90 4.47
N ARG A 126 1.62 12.48 3.42
CA ARG A 126 1.25 12.81 2.04
C ARG A 126 0.24 11.79 1.54
N ASN A 127 -1.00 12.22 1.41
CA ASN A 127 -2.10 11.35 0.99
C ASN A 127 -2.18 11.26 -0.54
N PHE A 128 -2.27 10.04 -1.06
CA PHE A 128 -2.53 9.72 -2.47
C PHE A 128 -3.98 9.27 -2.69
N VAL A 129 -4.54 8.55 -1.72
CA VAL A 129 -5.95 8.17 -1.68
C VAL A 129 -6.53 8.54 -0.32
N LEU A 130 -7.68 9.21 -0.32
CA LEU A 130 -8.39 9.62 0.89
C LEU A 130 -9.91 9.63 0.62
N LYS A 131 -10.54 8.45 0.67
CA LYS A 131 -11.99 8.31 0.49
C LYS A 131 -12.70 8.52 1.83
N MET A 132 -13.76 9.32 1.83
CA MET A 132 -14.64 9.55 3.00
C MET A 132 -15.80 8.56 3.06
N GLN A 133 -16.00 7.75 2.01
CA GLN A 133 -17.08 6.78 1.91
C GLN A 133 -16.69 5.59 1.01
N HIS A 134 -17.20 4.40 1.32
CA HIS A 134 -17.11 3.19 0.50
C HIS A 134 -18.39 2.36 0.69
N GLY A 135 -19.27 2.36 -0.31
CA GLY A 135 -20.61 1.79 -0.16
C GLY A 135 -21.36 2.45 1.00
N PRO A 136 -21.93 1.67 1.94
CA PRO A 136 -22.59 2.23 3.13
C PRO A 136 -21.60 2.74 4.18
N THR A 137 -20.33 2.33 4.13
CA THR A 137 -19.34 2.68 5.15
C THR A 137 -18.87 4.13 4.99
N GLN A 138 -19.00 4.96 6.02
CA GLN A 138 -18.32 6.26 6.09
C GLN A 138 -16.95 6.11 6.75
N ILE A 139 -15.99 6.91 6.31
CA ILE A 139 -14.64 6.95 6.85
C ILE A 139 -14.34 8.36 7.36
N SER A 140 -13.96 8.46 8.63
CA SER A 140 -13.52 9.72 9.25
C SER A 140 -12.03 9.68 9.53
N TYR A 141 -11.33 10.75 9.16
CA TYR A 141 -9.91 10.93 9.45
C TYR A 141 -9.72 12.00 10.51
N THR A 142 -8.89 11.70 11.50
CA THR A 142 -8.59 12.62 12.61
C THR A 142 -7.09 12.64 12.89
N LEU A 143 -6.64 13.70 13.55
CA LEU A 143 -5.26 13.82 14.01
C LEU A 143 -5.13 13.25 15.43
N PRO A 144 -3.95 12.72 15.80
CA PRO A 144 -3.69 12.34 17.18
C PRO A 144 -3.83 13.57 18.08
N LEU A 145 -4.36 13.37 19.29
CA LEU A 145 -4.37 14.40 20.31
C LEU A 145 -2.92 14.72 20.69
N MET A 146 -2.57 16.01 20.66
CA MET A 146 -1.28 16.49 21.17
C MET A 146 -1.36 16.51 22.69
N ASN A 147 -0.59 15.66 23.35
CA ASN A 147 -0.37 15.71 24.81
C ASN A 147 0.80 16.62 25.14
#